data_AF-A0A3E2CKH0-F1
#
_entry.id   AF-A0A3E2CKH0-F1
#
_cell.length_a   1.000
_cell.length_b   1.000
_cell.length_c   1.000
_cell.angle_alpha   90.00
_cell.angle_beta   90.00
_cell.angle_gamma   90.00
#
_symmetry.space_group_name_H-M   'P 1'
#
loop_
_entity.id
_entity.type
_entity.pdbx_description
1 polymer ?
#
loop_
_entity_poly.entity_id
_entity_poly.type
_entity_poly.pdbx_seq_one_letter_code
_entity_poly.pdbx_strand_id
1 'polypeptide(L)'
;VEDAESVQLIVVKDTKALSHLVNLQDVNNNLQTIKLTDEGPLLSQSAAASLDITRGSEINVTNTSFKRAKVKVKAIVRNLIGSNIYMTERCYERLFNGENSKLLKHNALILRLRGSDNNKIKYADKVSERDGVLAVMNITRMKHAFSFDLMNAVVALIVTLAAGLALAVLFTLASTN
;
A
#
# COMPACT_ATOMS: atom_id res chain seq x y z
N VAL A 1 -15.18 5.75 -19.41
CA VAL A 1 -14.92 4.76 -18.35
C VAL A 1 -14.46 5.58 -17.16
N GLU A 2 -15.14 5.49 -16.01
CA GLU A 2 -14.64 6.14 -14.79
C GLU A 2 -13.49 5.25 -14.30
N ASP A 3 -12.26 5.77 -14.27
CA ASP A 3 -11.11 5.01 -13.76
C ASP A 3 -11.29 4.79 -12.26
N ALA A 4 -11.29 3.52 -11.84
CA ALA A 4 -11.54 3.12 -10.48
C ALA A 4 -10.53 2.07 -10.03
N GLU A 5 -10.06 2.20 -8.79
CA GLU A 5 -9.11 1.27 -8.17
C GLU A 5 -9.68 0.73 -6.87
N SER A 6 -9.50 -0.56 -6.64
CA SER A 6 -9.81 -1.17 -5.35
C SER A 6 -8.68 -0.89 -4.35
N VAL A 7 -8.99 -0.12 -3.32
CA VAL A 7 -8.04 0.24 -2.25
C VAL A 7 -8.51 -0.29 -0.91
N GLN A 8 -7.57 -0.58 -0.03
CA GLN A 8 -7.88 -0.89 1.35
C GLN A 8 -8.12 0.39 2.16
N LEU A 9 -9.32 0.48 2.72
CA LEU A 9 -9.69 1.57 3.61
C LEU A 9 -9.28 1.25 5.04
N ILE A 10 -8.32 2.01 5.57
CA ILE A 10 -7.80 1.88 6.94
C ILE A 10 -8.33 3.04 7.77
N VAL A 11 -9.33 2.75 8.61
CA VAL A 11 -9.93 3.73 9.52
C VAL A 11 -9.37 3.53 10.92
N VAL A 12 -8.87 4.61 11.52
CA VAL A 12 -8.11 4.55 12.78
C VAL A 12 -8.75 5.43 13.84
N LYS A 13 -8.98 4.86 15.03
CA LYS A 13 -9.44 5.58 16.22
C LYS A 13 -8.34 6.37 16.91
N ASP A 14 -7.19 5.73 17.18
CA ASP A 14 -6.04 6.38 17.81
C ASP A 14 -4.86 6.51 16.84
N THR A 15 -4.63 7.74 16.40
CA THR A 15 -3.53 8.08 15.48
C THR A 15 -2.16 7.94 16.13
N LYS A 16 -2.05 8.01 17.47
CA LYS A 16 -0.79 7.79 18.18
C LYS A 16 -0.42 6.31 18.15
N ALA A 17 -1.36 5.42 18.47
CA ALA A 17 -1.15 3.98 18.35
C ALA A 17 -0.72 3.56 16.93
N LEU A 18 -1.34 4.13 15.89
CA LEU A 18 -0.96 3.88 14.50
C LEU A 18 0.50 4.28 14.22
N SER A 19 0.96 5.42 14.75
CA SER A 19 2.34 5.90 14.49
C SER A 19 3.42 4.94 15.01
N HIS A 20 3.11 4.08 15.98
CA HIS A 20 4.03 3.03 16.47
C HIS A 20 4.05 1.76 15.58
N LEU A 21 3.07 1.63 14.68
CA LEU A 21 2.85 0.48 13.81
C LEU A 21 3.20 0.79 12.35
N VAL A 22 2.89 2.01 11.89
CA VAL A 22 3.05 2.47 10.50
C VAL A 22 3.73 3.83 10.48
N ASN A 23 4.77 3.96 9.67
CA ASN A 23 5.41 5.26 9.39
C ASN A 23 4.81 5.85 8.12
N LEU A 24 4.07 6.94 8.26
CA LEU A 24 3.45 7.66 7.15
C LEU A 24 4.35 8.84 6.76
N GLN A 25 4.93 8.79 5.56
CA GLN A 25 5.86 9.81 5.05
C GLN A 25 5.28 10.48 3.81
N ASP A 26 5.21 11.81 3.78
CA ASP A 26 4.66 12.55 2.65
C ASP A 26 5.65 12.58 1.46
N VAL A 27 5.23 12.06 0.30
CA VAL A 27 6.06 12.04 -0.92
C VAL A 27 6.32 13.43 -1.49
N ASN A 28 5.42 14.39 -1.24
CA ASN A 28 5.51 15.75 -1.72
C ASN A 28 6.25 16.69 -0.76
N ASN A 29 6.66 16.22 0.42
CA ASN A 29 7.34 17.02 1.44
C ASN A 29 8.59 16.30 1.98
N ASN A 30 9.55 16.00 1.09
CA ASN A 30 10.86 15.42 1.43
C ASN A 30 10.79 14.17 2.34
N LEU A 31 9.74 13.35 2.21
CA LEU A 31 9.52 12.15 3.03
C LEU A 31 9.42 12.45 4.54
N GLN A 32 9.03 13.66 4.91
CA GLN A 32 8.76 14.01 6.31
C GLN A 32 7.57 13.20 6.83
N THR A 33 7.66 12.79 8.10
CA THR A 33 6.56 12.07 8.76
C THR A 33 5.34 12.97 8.87
N ILE A 34 4.21 12.50 8.35
CA ILE A 34 2.92 13.18 8.43
C ILE A 34 2.01 12.43 9.40
N LYS A 35 1.30 13.19 10.24
CA LYS A 35 0.29 12.64 11.14
C LYS A 35 -1.06 12.59 10.44
N LEU A 36 -1.82 11.54 10.73
CA LEU A 36 -3.20 11.43 10.29
C LEU A 36 -4.06 12.43 11.09
N THR A 37 -4.89 13.22 10.40
CA THR A 37 -5.77 14.23 10.99
C THR A 37 -7.22 14.06 10.52
N ASP A 38 -8.15 14.74 11.18
CA ASP A 38 -9.58 14.67 10.85
C ASP A 38 -9.96 15.45 9.58
N GLU A 39 -9.01 16.22 9.01
CA GLU A 39 -9.25 17.10 7.86
C GLU A 39 -9.49 16.32 6.56
N GLY A 40 -8.76 15.23 6.35
CA GLY A 40 -8.88 14.45 5.13
C GLY A 40 -7.98 13.22 5.12
N PRO A 41 -8.23 12.30 4.17
CA PRO A 41 -7.51 11.05 4.07
C PRO A 41 -6.10 11.24 3.51
N LEU A 42 -5.23 10.30 3.85
CA LEU A 42 -3.91 10.12 3.24
C LEU A 42 -3.98 8.94 2.28
N LEU A 43 -3.50 9.13 1.05
CA LEU A 43 -3.54 8.11 -0.01
C LEU A 43 -2.15 7.52 -0.24
N SER A 44 -2.03 6.21 -0.40
CA SER A 44 -0.76 5.58 -0.77
C SER A 44 -0.29 6.01 -2.15
N GLN A 45 1.03 6.13 -2.32
CA GLN A 45 1.66 6.45 -3.61
C GLN A 45 1.27 5.48 -4.74
N SER A 46 1.16 4.18 -4.46
CA SER A 46 0.69 3.16 -5.41
C SER A 46 -0.68 3.50 -6.00
N ALA A 47 -1.67 3.75 -5.13
CA ALA A 47 -3.02 4.11 -5.54
C ALA A 47 -3.07 5.46 -6.27
N ALA A 48 -2.30 6.43 -5.77
CA ALA A 48 -2.23 7.74 -6.41
C ALA A 48 -1.67 7.65 -7.84
N ALA A 49 -0.64 6.81 -8.05
CA ALA A 49 -0.04 6.59 -9.36
C ALA A 49 -0.98 5.85 -10.33
N SER A 50 -1.80 4.90 -9.84
CA SER A 50 -2.71 4.13 -10.71
C SER A 50 -3.87 4.97 -11.25
N LEU A 51 -4.28 6.02 -10.53
CA LEU A 51 -5.42 6.88 -10.87
C LEU A 51 -5.01 8.32 -11.23
N ASP A 52 -3.71 8.58 -11.39
CA ASP A 52 -3.12 9.91 -11.65
C ASP A 52 -3.60 10.99 -10.66
N ILE A 53 -3.72 10.61 -9.38
CA ILE A 53 -4.18 11.48 -8.29
C ILE A 53 -2.99 12.23 -7.71
N THR A 54 -3.16 13.54 -7.47
CA THR A 54 -2.17 14.37 -6.80
C THR A 54 -2.66 14.87 -5.45
N ARG A 55 -1.75 15.45 -4.65
CA ARG A 55 -2.11 16.07 -3.37
C ARG A 55 -3.14 17.17 -3.60
N GLY A 56 -4.25 17.12 -2.87
CA GLY A 56 -5.33 18.09 -3.00
C GLY A 56 -6.34 17.79 -4.11
N SER A 57 -6.17 16.71 -4.89
CA SER A 57 -7.21 16.23 -5.79
C SER A 57 -8.46 15.84 -5.01
N GLU A 58 -9.62 16.05 -5.64
CA GLU A 58 -10.90 15.60 -5.12
C GLU A 58 -11.22 14.22 -5.68
N ILE A 59 -11.52 13.27 -4.81
CA ILE A 59 -11.75 11.86 -5.18
C ILE A 59 -13.12 11.41 -4.69
N ASN A 60 -13.73 10.49 -5.44
CA ASN A 60 -14.94 9.79 -5.02
C ASN A 60 -14.54 8.46 -4.37
N VAL A 61 -14.81 8.31 -3.08
CA VAL A 61 -14.57 7.06 -2.35
C VAL A 61 -15.90 6.34 -2.18
N THR A 62 -15.96 5.09 -2.65
CA THR A 62 -17.13 4.22 -2.45
C THR A 62 -16.78 3.14 -1.44
N ASN A 63 -17.56 3.03 -0.35
CA ASN A 63 -17.32 2.01 0.67
C ASN A 63 -18.01 0.68 0.31
N THR A 64 -17.79 -0.36 1.12
CA THR A 64 -18.37 -1.70 0.93
C THR A 64 -19.90 -1.76 1.06
N SER A 65 -20.53 -0.71 1.60
CA SER A 65 -21.98 -0.55 1.64
C SER A 65 -22.54 0.25 0.45
N PHE A 66 -21.74 0.42 -0.61
CA PHE A 66 -22.06 1.22 -1.80
C PHE A 66 -22.37 2.70 -1.53
N LYS A 67 -22.00 3.21 -0.35
CA LYS A 67 -22.08 4.64 -0.07
C LYS A 67 -20.90 5.33 -0.73
N ARG A 68 -21.18 6.39 -1.49
CA ARG A 68 -20.19 7.22 -2.16
C ARG A 68 -20.03 8.54 -1.41
N ALA A 69 -18.79 8.93 -1.18
CA ALA A 69 -18.45 10.20 -0.55
C ALA A 69 -17.35 10.90 -1.35
N LYS A 70 -17.43 12.22 -1.42
CA LYS A 70 -16.45 13.06 -2.10
C LYS A 70 -15.51 13.68 -1.08
N VAL A 71 -14.20 13.58 -1.32
CA VAL A 71 -13.21 14.04 -0.35
C VAL A 71 -11.94 14.55 -1.03
N LYS A 72 -11.34 15.58 -0.46
CA LYS A 72 -10.04 16.11 -0.88
C LYS A 72 -8.90 15.32 -0.23
N VAL A 73 -7.99 14.80 -1.04
CA VAL A 73 -6.81 14.06 -0.54
C VAL A 73 -5.86 15.03 0.16
N LYS A 74 -5.54 14.78 1.43
CA LYS A 74 -4.71 15.68 2.24
C LYS A 74 -3.24 15.62 1.84
N ALA A 75 -2.71 14.41 1.65
CA ALA A 75 -1.36 14.15 1.16
C ALA A 75 -1.24 12.73 0.61
N ILE A 76 -0.19 12.51 -0.16
CA ILE A 76 0.18 11.20 -0.67
C ILE A 76 1.31 10.66 0.20
N VAL A 77 1.13 9.46 0.75
CA VAL A 77 2.11 8.82 1.63
C VAL A 77 2.91 7.76 0.91
N ARG A 78 4.19 7.65 1.26
CA ARG A 78 5.10 6.65 0.72
C ARG A 78 4.66 5.26 1.17
N ASN A 79 3.97 4.57 0.27
CA ASN A 79 3.64 3.17 0.37
C ASN A 79 3.57 2.61 -1.06
N LEU A 80 4.49 1.72 -1.39
CA LEU A 80 4.64 1.12 -2.72
C LEU A 80 4.08 -0.30 -2.78
N ILE A 81 3.64 -0.86 -1.65
CA ILE A 81 3.19 -2.24 -1.56
C ILE A 81 1.72 -2.26 -1.12
N GLY A 82 0.85 -2.56 -2.09
CA GLY A 82 -0.60 -2.48 -1.94
C GLY A 82 -1.13 -1.05 -2.03
N SER A 83 -2.45 -0.92 -2.19
CA SER A 83 -3.15 0.37 -2.36
C SER A 83 -3.99 0.64 -1.13
N ASN A 84 -3.66 1.70 -0.40
CA ASN A 84 -4.22 2.00 0.92
C ASN A 84 -4.68 3.46 1.01
N ILE A 85 -5.83 3.67 1.66
CA ILE A 85 -6.30 4.99 2.07
C ILE A 85 -6.45 5.00 3.60
N TYR A 86 -5.80 5.96 4.26
CA TYR A 86 -5.81 6.12 5.71
C TYR A 86 -6.69 7.29 6.08
N MET A 87 -7.58 7.12 7.05
CA MET A 87 -8.40 8.21 7.62
C MET A 87 -8.71 7.96 9.09
N THR A 88 -9.01 9.02 9.84
CA THR A 88 -9.49 8.86 11.22
C THR A 88 -10.94 8.39 11.24
N GLU A 89 -11.37 7.80 12.36
CA GLU A 89 -12.78 7.44 12.60
C GLU A 89 -13.72 8.64 12.37
N ARG A 90 -13.35 9.82 12.88
CA ARG A 90 -14.10 11.06 12.68
C ARG A 90 -14.15 11.51 11.22
N CYS A 91 -13.05 11.38 10.49
CA CYS A 91 -13.02 11.67 9.06
C CYS A 91 -13.96 10.73 8.29
N TYR A 92 -13.93 9.42 8.60
CA TYR A 92 -14.83 8.44 7.99
C TYR A 92 -16.32 8.73 8.29
N GLU A 93 -16.66 8.98 9.55
CA GLU A 93 -18.04 9.27 9.96
C GLU A 93 -18.60 10.51 9.26
N ARG A 94 -17.80 11.58 9.17
CA ARG A 94 -18.14 12.81 8.43
C ARG A 94 -18.41 12.54 6.95
N LEU A 95 -17.67 11.62 6.34
CA LEU A 95 -17.80 11.31 4.91
C LEU A 95 -19.00 10.40 4.60
N PHE A 96 -19.26 9.37 5.42
CA PHE A 96 -20.20 8.29 5.06
C PHE A 96 -21.47 8.20 5.92
N ASN A 97 -21.50 8.79 7.11
CA ASN A 97 -22.62 8.65 8.05
C ASN A 97 -23.43 9.94 8.24
N GLY A 98 -22.89 11.12 7.91
CA GLY A 98 -23.59 12.38 8.15
C GLY A 98 -23.94 12.58 9.62
N GLU A 99 -25.01 13.33 9.92
CA GLU A 99 -25.48 13.57 11.30
C GLU A 99 -26.07 12.32 11.99
N ASN A 100 -26.41 11.28 11.22
CA ASN A 100 -26.91 10.01 11.74
C ASN A 100 -25.76 9.06 12.03
N SER A 101 -25.02 9.36 13.10
CA SER A 101 -23.84 8.62 13.54
C SER A 101 -24.20 7.21 14.01
N LYS A 102 -24.24 6.24 13.09
CA LYS A 102 -24.06 4.84 13.46
C LYS A 102 -22.58 4.65 13.81
N LEU A 103 -22.32 4.25 15.05
CA LEU A 103 -20.97 3.96 15.54
C LEU A 103 -20.22 3.04 14.58
N LEU A 104 -19.03 3.47 14.15
CA LEU A 104 -18.14 2.66 13.34
C LEU A 104 -17.77 1.37 14.10
N LYS A 105 -18.21 0.23 13.59
CA LYS A 105 -17.77 -1.06 14.12
C LYS A 105 -16.40 -1.42 13.53
N HIS A 106 -15.37 -1.36 14.36
CA HIS A 106 -14.03 -1.80 13.98
C HIS A 106 -14.03 -3.30 13.67
N ASN A 107 -13.49 -3.66 12.51
CA ASN A 107 -13.50 -5.02 11.97
C ASN A 107 -12.08 -5.57 11.68
N ALA A 108 -11.05 -4.84 12.10
CA ALA A 108 -9.66 -5.19 11.83
C ALA A 108 -8.77 -4.93 13.05
N LEU A 109 -7.71 -5.73 13.17
CA LEU A 109 -6.65 -5.56 14.18
C LEU A 109 -5.31 -5.48 13.46
N ILE A 110 -4.48 -4.50 13.85
CA ILE A 110 -3.11 -4.39 13.37
C ILE A 110 -2.19 -4.91 14.48
N LEU A 111 -1.42 -5.94 14.16
CA LEU A 111 -0.53 -6.62 15.11
C LEU A 111 0.92 -6.46 14.67
N ARG A 112 1.78 -6.04 15.60
CA ARG A 112 3.23 -6.02 15.40
C ARG A 112 3.86 -7.25 16.04
N LEU A 113 4.19 -8.23 15.20
CA LEU A 113 4.82 -9.47 15.64
C LEU A 113 6.33 -9.33 15.80
N ARG A 114 6.88 -9.92 16.87
CA ARG A 114 8.33 -10.01 17.13
C ARG A 114 8.86 -11.39 16.70
N GLY A 115 10.16 -11.49 16.43
CA GLY A 115 10.83 -12.74 16.03
C GLY A 115 11.21 -12.79 14.55
N SER A 116 11.54 -13.99 14.05
CA SER A 116 11.97 -14.23 12.67
C SER A 116 10.81 -14.09 11.68
N ASP A 117 11.13 -13.78 10.42
CA ASP A 117 10.14 -13.58 9.37
C ASP A 117 9.30 -14.85 9.11
N ASN A 118 9.93 -16.03 9.11
CA ASN A 118 9.22 -17.30 8.98
C ASN A 118 8.20 -17.52 10.11
N ASN A 119 8.53 -17.12 11.34
CA ASN A 119 7.59 -17.26 12.46
C ASN A 119 6.42 -16.29 12.34
N LYS A 120 6.65 -15.06 11.88
CA LYS A 120 5.58 -14.09 11.60
C LYS A 120 4.64 -14.59 10.51
N ILE A 121 5.20 -15.16 9.44
CA ILE A 121 4.44 -15.74 8.32
C ILE A 121 3.58 -16.91 8.81
N LYS A 122 4.19 -17.89 9.49
CA LYS A 122 3.46 -19.04 10.07
C LYS A 122 2.36 -18.62 11.04
N TYR A 123 2.59 -17.60 11.86
CA TYR A 123 1.57 -17.11 12.77
C TYR A 123 0.38 -16.50 12.00
N ALA A 124 0.64 -15.69 10.99
CA ALA A 124 -0.41 -15.12 10.14
C ALA A 124 -1.25 -16.22 9.45
N ASP A 125 -0.60 -17.26 8.93
CA ASP A 125 -1.27 -18.37 8.25
C ASP A 125 -2.21 -19.13 9.21
N LYS A 126 -1.73 -19.41 10.44
CA LYS A 126 -2.56 -20.01 11.49
C LYS A 126 -3.75 -19.14 11.90
N VAL A 127 -3.62 -17.81 11.81
CA VAL A 127 -4.73 -16.90 12.14
C VAL A 127 -5.73 -16.84 10.99
N SER A 128 -5.29 -16.91 9.73
CA SER A 128 -6.20 -16.93 8.57
C SER A 128 -7.07 -18.19 8.50
N GLU A 129 -6.65 -19.29 9.12
CA GLU A 129 -7.40 -20.54 9.18
C GLU A 129 -8.48 -20.55 10.28
N ARG A 130 -8.56 -19.52 11.14
CA ARG A 130 -9.54 -19.47 12.22
C ARG A 130 -10.90 -19.02 11.73
N ASP A 131 -11.94 -19.70 12.19
CA ASP A 131 -13.33 -19.29 11.96
C ASP A 131 -13.57 -17.85 12.45
N GLY A 132 -14.20 -17.04 11.59
CA GLY A 132 -14.48 -15.62 11.85
C GLY A 132 -13.38 -14.66 11.39
N VAL A 133 -12.24 -15.14 10.87
CA VAL A 133 -11.23 -14.30 10.23
C VAL A 133 -11.49 -14.24 8.73
N LEU A 134 -11.87 -13.06 8.22
CA LEU A 134 -12.15 -12.88 6.79
C LEU A 134 -10.87 -12.85 5.94
N ALA A 135 -9.83 -12.16 6.43
CA ALA A 135 -8.58 -12.01 5.73
C ALA A 135 -7.44 -11.68 6.71
N VAL A 136 -6.24 -12.13 6.39
CA VAL A 136 -5.00 -11.74 7.08
C VAL A 136 -4.01 -11.21 6.05
N MET A 137 -3.52 -10.00 6.29
CA MET A 137 -2.44 -9.43 5.50
C MET A 137 -1.14 -9.50 6.28
N ASN A 138 -0.11 -10.06 5.66
CA ASN A 138 1.20 -10.16 6.26
C ASN A 138 2.21 -9.30 5.49
N ILE A 139 2.59 -8.17 6.09
CA ILE A 139 3.54 -7.21 5.51
C ILE A 139 4.91 -7.86 5.26
N THR A 140 5.35 -8.80 6.12
CA THR A 140 6.60 -9.54 5.91
C THR A 140 6.52 -10.41 4.66
N ARG A 141 5.41 -11.14 4.46
CA ARG A 141 5.17 -11.91 3.24
C ARG A 141 5.15 -11.02 2.01
N MET A 142 4.43 -9.89 2.07
CA MET A 142 4.36 -8.93 0.98
C MET A 142 5.74 -8.37 0.62
N LYS A 143 6.58 -8.05 1.61
CA LYS A 143 7.96 -7.61 1.39
C LYS A 143 8.80 -8.66 0.67
N HIS A 144 8.68 -9.94 1.05
CA HIS A 144 9.40 -11.03 0.38
C HIS A 144 8.95 -11.21 -1.07
N ALA A 145 7.63 -11.13 -1.33
CA ALA A 145 7.11 -11.17 -2.70
C ALA A 145 7.57 -9.98 -3.55
N PHE A 146 7.78 -8.82 -2.92
CA PHE A 146 8.32 -7.62 -3.55
C PHE A 146 9.86 -7.57 -3.57
N SER A 147 10.56 -8.58 -3.03
CA SER A 147 12.00 -8.51 -2.80
C SER A 147 12.77 -8.28 -4.09
N PHE A 148 13.79 -7.45 -3.98
CA PHE A 148 14.79 -7.17 -5.01
C PHE A 148 15.48 -8.43 -5.53
N ASP A 149 15.38 -9.59 -4.88
CA ASP A 149 15.97 -10.82 -5.38
C ASP A 149 15.40 -11.24 -6.74
N LEU A 150 14.08 -11.08 -6.95
CA LEU A 150 13.48 -11.34 -8.24
C LEU A 150 13.94 -10.32 -9.29
N MET A 151 14.00 -9.04 -8.92
CA MET A 151 14.48 -7.97 -9.79
C MET A 151 15.96 -8.14 -10.15
N ASN A 152 16.81 -8.47 -9.18
CA ASN A 152 18.23 -8.72 -9.34
C ASN A 152 18.48 -9.97 -10.19
N ALA A 153 17.71 -11.03 -10.00
CA ALA A 153 17.79 -12.21 -10.84
C ALA A 153 17.44 -11.87 -12.30
N VAL A 154 16.39 -11.08 -12.52
CA VAL A 154 16.00 -10.62 -13.86
C VAL A 154 17.07 -9.71 -14.47
N VAL A 155 17.62 -8.76 -13.71
CA VAL A 155 18.71 -7.88 -14.17
C VAL A 155 19.95 -8.69 -14.51
N ALA A 156 20.38 -9.59 -13.64
CA ALA A 156 21.55 -10.46 -13.89
C ALA A 156 21.36 -11.29 -15.17
N LEU A 157 20.17 -11.86 -15.37
CA LEU A 157 19.83 -12.58 -16.59
C LEU A 157 19.98 -11.70 -17.84
N ILE A 158 19.39 -10.50 -17.83
CA ILE A 158 19.46 -9.56 -18.97
C ILE A 158 20.91 -9.14 -19.24
N VAL A 159 21.70 -8.86 -18.19
CA VAL A 159 23.12 -8.51 -18.34
C VAL A 159 23.92 -9.67 -18.94
N THR A 160 23.68 -10.90 -18.50
CA THR A 160 24.34 -12.09 -19.06
C THR A 160 23.97 -12.30 -20.53
N LEU A 161 22.69 -12.15 -20.89
CA LEU A 161 22.24 -12.26 -22.29
C LEU A 161 22.85 -11.17 -23.16
N ALA A 162 22.89 -9.92 -22.68
CA ALA A 162 23.49 -8.81 -23.39
C ALA A 162 25.00 -9.01 -23.59
N ALA A 163 25.72 -9.49 -22.56
CA ALA A 163 27.13 -9.81 -22.66
C ALA A 163 27.40 -10.96 -23.66
N GLY A 164 26.58 -12.01 -23.64
CA GLY A 164 26.68 -13.11 -24.59
C GLY A 164 26.45 -12.65 -26.04
N LEU A 165 25.46 -11.79 -26.27
CA LEU A 165 25.21 -11.20 -27.58
C LEU A 165 26.38 -10.32 -28.05
N ALA A 166 26.92 -9.48 -27.17
CA ALA A 166 28.08 -8.65 -27.48
C ALA A 166 29.30 -9.48 -27.87
N LEU A 167 29.53 -10.61 -27.19
CA LEU A 167 30.61 -11.55 -27.52
C LEU A 167 30.41 -12.21 -28.90
N ALA A 168 29.18 -12.59 -29.25
CA ALA A 168 28.87 -13.14 -30.57
C ALA A 168 29.10 -12.12 -31.69
N VAL A 169 28.75 -10.85 -31.48
CA VAL A 169 29.02 -9.76 -32.43
C VAL A 169 30.53 -9.54 -32.59
N LEU A 170 31.29 -9.52 -31.48
CA LEU A 170 32.75 -9.40 -31.53
C LEU A 170 33.40 -10.55 -32.31
N PHE A 171 32.95 -11.79 -32.09
CA PHE A 171 33.46 -12.94 -32.84
C PHE A 171 33.15 -12.84 -34.34
N THR A 172 31.92 -12.41 -34.68
CA THR A 172 31.50 -12.23 -36.08
C THR A 172 32.38 -11.18 -36.78
N LEU A 173 32.60 -10.02 -36.14
CA LEU A 173 33.49 -8.98 -36.65
C LEU A 173 34.94 -9.46 -36.79
N ALA A 174 35.45 -10.20 -35.80
CA ALA A 174 36.81 -10.73 -35.81
C ALA A 174 37.04 -11.83 -36.86
N SER A 175 36.00 -12.59 -37.22
CA SER A 175 36.07 -13.66 -38.22
C SER A 175 35.86 -13.22 -39.67
N THR A 176 35.21 -12.06 -39.86
CA THR A 176 34.92 -11.52 -41.20
C THR A 176 36.03 -10.58 -41.72
N ASN A 177 37.00 -10.23 -40.86
CA ASN A 177 38.22 -9.50 -41.21
C ASN A 177 39.43 -10.45 -41.20
#